data_AF-A0A350W7K2-F1
#
_entry.id   AF-A0A350W7K2-F1
#
_cell.length_a   1.000
_cell.length_b   1.000
_cell.length_c   1.000
_cell.angle_alpha   90.00
_cell.angle_beta   90.00
_cell.angle_gamma   90.00
#
_symmetry.space_group_name_H-M   'P 1'
#
loop_
_entity.id
_entity.type
_entity.pdbx_description
1 polymer ?
#
loop_
_entity_poly.entity_id
_entity_poly.type
_entity_poly.pdbx_seq_one_letter_code
_entity_poly.pdbx_strand_id
1 'polypeptide(L)'
;GSRELSNNNDINDNITLNKKDINKYDNVKIFKGENPDNYLYFSNILWRIISINKDGSLDITTDNNINILKNVNYDVNKYVNDIFLNSIDKKYLDKVSYCNDVISKVEKRECKKIYTKDYVRLLSIEDIVNSIDNDKSYLLNDLDYWLNNKSDSKQFVVVNNKIASGDSKDGYGVRPVIRLKSSIIIKSGDGTLDKPYVVSEDTTGLSVGSYIKLDNDLWVIYEVGKDNVKLALANGLSGAKAFGNSSEYNIDKDDSIAHYLNNDYLNSLSYKDMLIDSEWETGKYTDSYSNVDKNIVTAKVGMLSVKDLKLVDNKLGYYLITPSDKEEVYFYNTNSYVSKTNYLRSIVPTISIKNNYKVNGMGTKDNPFEVEV
;
A
#
# COMPACT_ATOMS: atom_id res chain seq x y z
N GLY A 1 -10.50 40.21 41.39
CA GLY A 1 -9.28 39.56 40.87
C GLY A 1 -9.68 38.26 40.20
N SER A 2 -9.88 38.30 38.89
CA SER A 2 -10.02 37.11 38.05
C SER A 2 -8.81 37.09 37.13
N ARG A 3 -7.84 36.22 37.43
CA ARG A 3 -6.71 35.96 36.55
C ARG A 3 -7.26 35.29 35.29
N GLU A 4 -7.19 36.00 34.17
CA GLU A 4 -7.21 35.39 32.84
C GLU A 4 -6.08 34.35 32.80
N LEU A 5 -6.45 33.07 32.72
CA LEU A 5 -5.52 32.03 32.29
C LEU A 5 -5.54 32.04 30.78
N SER A 6 -4.58 32.74 30.19
CA SER A 6 -4.21 32.58 28.79
C SER A 6 -3.79 31.12 28.57
N ASN A 7 -4.65 30.34 27.92
CA ASN A 7 -4.28 29.01 27.44
C ASN A 7 -3.38 29.16 26.20
N ASN A 8 -2.12 29.50 26.43
CA ASN A 8 -1.04 29.18 25.48
C ASN A 8 -0.70 27.69 25.65
N ASN A 9 -1.59 26.82 25.20
CA ASN A 9 -1.20 25.46 24.84
C ASN A 9 -0.68 25.53 23.40
N ASP A 10 0.51 26.09 23.25
CA ASP A 10 1.32 25.84 22.07
C ASP A 10 1.60 24.33 22.09
N ILE A 11 0.86 23.62 21.24
CA ILE A 11 1.20 22.26 20.82
C ILE A 11 2.66 22.33 20.39
N ASN A 12 3.49 21.44 20.93
CA ASN A 12 4.87 21.29 20.52
C ASN A 12 4.85 20.84 19.05
N ASP A 13 4.65 21.79 18.13
CA ASP A 13 4.53 21.57 16.71
C ASP A 13 5.96 21.22 16.24
N ASN A 14 6.34 19.94 16.36
CA ASN A 14 7.54 19.38 15.72
C ASN A 14 7.46 19.46 14.18
N ILE A 15 6.39 20.05 13.63
CA ILE A 15 6.12 20.22 12.22
C ILE A 15 5.71 21.69 12.01
N THR A 16 6.53 22.44 11.26
CA THR A 16 6.12 23.75 10.77
C THR A 16 5.23 23.53 9.55
N LEU A 17 3.92 23.61 9.77
CA LEU A 17 2.92 23.33 8.74
C LEU A 17 2.52 24.60 8.00
N ASN A 18 2.23 24.46 6.70
CA ASN A 18 1.59 25.52 5.94
C ASN A 18 0.15 25.73 6.45
N LYS A 19 -0.06 26.80 7.22
CA LYS A 19 -1.34 27.06 7.93
C LYS A 19 -2.52 27.34 6.98
N LYS A 20 -2.26 27.61 5.69
CA LYS A 20 -3.32 27.98 4.73
C LYS A 20 -4.30 26.84 4.45
N ASP A 21 -3.85 25.58 4.55
CA ASP A 21 -4.62 24.39 4.12
C ASP A 21 -5.23 23.61 5.30
N ILE A 22 -5.11 24.15 6.51
CA ILE A 22 -5.49 23.49 7.75
C ILE A 22 -6.69 24.19 8.38
N ASN A 23 -7.77 23.44 8.57
CA ASN A 23 -8.90 23.88 9.38
C ASN A 23 -8.80 23.30 10.78
N LYS A 24 -8.95 24.16 11.79
CA LYS A 24 -8.95 23.78 13.20
C LYS A 24 -10.39 23.49 13.64
N TYR A 25 -10.64 22.24 14.02
CA TYR A 25 -11.87 21.84 14.70
C TYR A 25 -11.50 21.44 16.12
N ASP A 26 -11.85 22.29 17.09
CA ASP A 26 -11.44 22.17 18.50
C ASP A 26 -9.92 22.05 18.67
N ASN A 27 -9.44 20.83 18.94
CA ASN A 27 -8.05 20.46 19.19
C ASN A 27 -7.47 19.55 18.10
N VAL A 28 -8.19 19.30 17.01
CA VAL A 28 -7.72 18.50 15.86
C VAL A 28 -7.55 19.43 14.66
N LYS A 29 -6.45 19.26 13.93
CA LYS A 29 -6.17 19.97 12.68
C LYS A 29 -6.49 19.02 11.52
N ILE A 30 -7.27 19.45 10.53
CA ILE A 30 -7.68 18.61 9.39
C ILE A 30 -7.28 19.32 8.09
N PHE A 31 -6.66 18.59 7.17
CA PHE A 31 -6.35 19.07 5.83
C PHE A 31 -7.58 19.00 4.92
N LYS A 32 -7.77 20.02 4.08
CA LYS A 32 -8.97 20.15 3.23
C LYS A 32 -8.69 20.61 1.81
N GLY A 33 -9.70 20.45 0.95
CA GLY A 33 -9.70 20.94 -0.41
C GLY A 33 -8.99 19.98 -1.36
N GLU A 34 -8.89 20.38 -2.63
CA GLU A 34 -8.40 19.53 -3.73
C GLU A 34 -6.89 19.26 -3.65
N ASN A 35 -6.10 20.29 -3.34
CA ASN A 35 -4.64 20.25 -3.41
C ASN A 35 -3.97 20.89 -2.18
N PRO A 36 -4.20 20.39 -0.96
CA PRO A 36 -3.48 20.86 0.22
C PRO A 36 -2.03 20.36 0.24
N ASP A 37 -1.14 21.14 0.87
CA ASP A 37 0.26 20.77 1.13
C ASP A 37 0.36 19.75 2.29
N ASN A 38 -0.12 18.52 2.06
CA ASN A 38 -0.20 17.46 3.07
C ASN A 38 0.46 16.13 2.65
N TYR A 39 1.40 16.17 1.72
CA TYR A 39 2.18 15.00 1.34
C TYR A 39 3.24 14.67 2.40
N LEU A 40 3.38 13.38 2.71
CA LEU A 40 4.35 12.87 3.68
C LEU A 40 5.01 11.59 3.15
N TYR A 41 6.32 11.49 3.29
CA TYR A 41 7.11 10.33 2.93
C TYR A 41 7.53 9.59 4.20
N PHE A 42 7.13 8.32 4.29
CA PHE A 42 7.40 7.45 5.43
C PHE A 42 7.47 5.99 4.96
N SER A 43 8.49 5.26 5.42
CA SER A 43 8.73 3.87 5.07
C SER A 43 8.81 3.66 3.56
N ASN A 44 9.45 4.61 2.87
CA ASN A 44 9.56 4.70 1.41
C ASN A 44 8.23 4.75 0.62
N ILE A 45 7.11 4.98 1.31
CA ILE A 45 5.78 5.12 0.72
C ILE A 45 5.37 6.59 0.78
N LEU A 46 4.66 7.05 -0.26
CA LEU A 46 4.05 8.38 -0.27
C LEU A 46 2.65 8.34 0.37
N TRP A 47 2.43 9.25 1.29
CA TRP A 47 1.24 9.38 2.12
C TRP A 47 0.62 10.77 2.00
N ARG A 48 -0.64 10.87 2.44
CA ARG A 48 -1.38 12.10 2.68
C ARG A 48 -1.76 12.19 4.14
N ILE A 49 -1.44 13.32 4.77
CA ILE A 49 -1.84 13.60 6.14
C ILE A 49 -3.32 13.95 6.16
N ILE A 50 -4.11 13.18 6.91
CA ILE A 50 -5.55 13.41 7.11
C ILE A 50 -5.75 14.45 8.20
N SER A 51 -5.19 14.15 9.38
CA SER A 51 -5.38 14.95 10.57
C SER A 51 -4.17 14.93 11.49
N ILE A 52 -4.12 15.94 12.35
CA ILE A 52 -3.21 16.03 13.48
C ILE A 52 -4.08 16.00 14.72
N ASN A 53 -3.94 14.91 15.47
CA ASN A 53 -4.70 14.68 16.68
C ASN A 53 -4.23 15.60 17.81
N LYS A 54 -5.03 15.69 18.87
CA LYS A 54 -4.77 16.58 20.02
C LYS A 54 -3.40 16.35 20.67
N ASP A 55 -2.92 15.13 20.66
CA ASP A 55 -1.62 14.73 21.23
C ASP A 55 -0.43 14.97 20.27
N GLY A 56 -0.68 15.45 19.05
CA GLY A 56 0.31 15.65 18.00
C GLY A 56 0.54 14.43 17.10
N SER A 57 -0.13 13.30 17.35
CA SER A 57 -0.07 12.14 16.45
C SER A 57 -0.74 12.46 15.10
N LEU A 58 -0.30 11.80 14.04
CA LEU A 58 -0.79 12.04 12.68
C LEU A 58 -1.58 10.84 12.17
N ASP A 59 -2.83 11.05 11.73
CA ASP A 59 -3.52 10.05 10.91
C ASP A 59 -3.13 10.30 9.45
N ILE A 60 -2.53 9.31 8.80
CA ILE A 60 -2.04 9.39 7.42
C ILE A 60 -2.59 8.23 6.59
N THR A 61 -2.85 8.46 5.30
CA THR A 61 -3.26 7.43 4.33
C THR A 61 -2.35 7.39 3.13
N THR A 62 -2.22 6.25 2.46
CA THR A 62 -1.38 6.16 1.26
C THR A 62 -1.93 7.05 0.16
N ASP A 63 -1.05 7.71 -0.59
CA ASP A 63 -1.46 8.58 -1.70
C ASP A 63 -2.16 7.79 -2.81
N ASN A 64 -1.65 6.58 -3.10
CA ASN A 64 -2.23 5.63 -4.06
C ASN A 64 -2.76 4.35 -3.38
N ASN A 65 -3.47 3.53 -4.15
CA ASN A 65 -3.92 2.20 -3.75
C ASN A 65 -2.71 1.27 -3.57
N ILE A 66 -2.60 0.62 -2.41
CA ILE A 66 -1.51 -0.35 -2.15
C ILE A 66 -1.74 -1.70 -2.84
N ASN A 67 -2.99 -2.01 -3.17
CA ASN A 67 -3.42 -3.15 -3.98
C ASN A 67 -4.92 -2.97 -4.27
N ILE A 68 -5.52 -3.96 -4.93
CA ILE A 68 -6.95 -4.01 -5.23
C ILE A 68 -7.48 -5.35 -4.70
N LEU A 69 -8.48 -5.28 -3.83
CA LEU A 69 -9.08 -6.45 -3.19
C LEU A 69 -10.60 -6.34 -3.24
N LYS A 70 -11.26 -7.49 -3.18
CA LYS A 70 -12.66 -7.66 -2.81
C LYS A 70 -12.80 -7.60 -1.30
N ASN A 71 -13.96 -7.18 -0.82
CA ASN A 71 -14.18 -6.92 0.60
C ASN A 71 -15.34 -7.74 1.17
N VAL A 72 -15.57 -8.95 0.66
CA VAL A 72 -16.55 -9.90 1.21
C VAL A 72 -16.33 -10.07 2.71
N ASN A 73 -17.37 -9.92 3.54
CA ASN A 73 -17.29 -10.00 5.00
C ASN A 73 -16.26 -9.05 5.67
N TYR A 74 -15.97 -7.90 5.06
CA TYR A 74 -14.99 -6.94 5.55
C TYR A 74 -13.54 -7.50 5.60
N ASP A 75 -13.20 -8.41 4.69
CA ASP A 75 -11.90 -9.07 4.65
C ASP A 75 -10.73 -8.09 4.39
N VAL A 76 -10.99 -6.93 3.78
CA VAL A 76 -9.94 -5.90 3.59
C VAL A 76 -9.53 -5.28 4.93
N ASN A 77 -10.46 -5.11 5.88
CA ASN A 77 -10.12 -4.65 7.24
C ASN A 77 -9.20 -5.64 7.96
N LYS A 78 -9.39 -6.94 7.70
CA LYS A 78 -8.53 -7.99 8.22
C LYS A 78 -7.16 -7.97 7.53
N TYR A 79 -7.14 -7.92 6.19
CA TYR A 79 -5.93 -7.83 5.38
C TYR A 79 -4.97 -6.71 5.86
N VAL A 80 -5.50 -5.51 6.13
CA VAL A 80 -4.62 -4.39 6.50
C VAL A 80 -3.94 -4.57 7.86
N ASN A 81 -4.51 -5.38 8.76
CA ASN A 81 -3.91 -5.68 10.07
C ASN A 81 -3.10 -6.98 10.07
N ASP A 82 -3.48 -7.97 9.25
CA ASP A 82 -2.80 -9.28 9.19
C ASP A 82 -1.58 -9.27 8.27
N ILE A 83 -1.65 -8.52 7.15
CA ILE A 83 -0.64 -8.53 6.08
C ILE A 83 0.05 -7.17 6.00
N PHE A 84 -0.68 -6.11 5.64
CA PHE A 84 -0.07 -4.79 5.39
C PHE A 84 0.71 -4.27 6.60
N LEU A 85 0.19 -4.44 7.82
CA LEU A 85 0.86 -4.00 9.04
C LEU A 85 2.27 -4.58 9.23
N ASN A 86 2.59 -5.75 8.65
CA ASN A 86 3.94 -6.32 8.71
C ASN A 86 4.94 -5.58 7.82
N SER A 87 4.47 -4.75 6.88
CA SER A 87 5.31 -3.90 6.04
C SER A 87 5.76 -2.61 6.72
N ILE A 88 5.18 -2.27 7.87
CA ILE A 88 5.43 -1.02 8.59
C ILE A 88 6.03 -1.32 9.97
N ASP A 89 7.09 -0.60 10.35
CA ASP A 89 7.66 -0.72 11.68
C ASP A 89 6.72 -0.13 12.74
N LYS A 90 6.14 -1.02 13.55
CA LYS A 90 5.20 -0.71 14.63
C LYS A 90 5.78 0.25 15.68
N LYS A 91 7.11 0.43 15.77
CA LYS A 91 7.70 1.37 16.73
C LYS A 91 7.26 2.81 16.47
N TYR A 92 6.93 3.16 15.22
CA TYR A 92 6.45 4.49 14.82
C TYR A 92 4.94 4.68 14.99
N LEU A 93 4.19 3.61 15.27
CA LEU A 93 2.73 3.61 15.20
C LEU A 93 2.05 3.65 16.57
N ASP A 94 0.98 4.42 16.66
CA ASP A 94 -0.05 4.27 17.69
C ASP A 94 -1.26 3.52 17.13
N LYS A 95 -2.12 3.07 18.04
CA LYS A 95 -3.41 2.46 17.64
C LYS A 95 -4.34 3.51 17.06
N VAL A 96 -5.03 3.15 15.99
CA VAL A 96 -6.04 3.99 15.37
C VAL A 96 -7.36 3.90 16.13
N SER A 97 -8.19 4.93 15.96
CA SER A 97 -9.56 4.96 16.45
C SER A 97 -10.52 5.17 15.29
N TYR A 98 -11.63 4.43 15.25
CA TYR A 98 -12.65 4.62 14.22
C TYR A 98 -14.05 4.24 14.69
N CYS A 99 -15.05 4.73 13.96
CA CYS A 99 -16.44 4.39 14.22
C CYS A 99 -16.78 3.01 13.67
N ASN A 100 -17.32 2.14 14.53
CA ASN A 100 -17.71 0.77 14.22
C ASN A 100 -19.25 0.60 14.27
N ASP A 101 -19.98 1.71 14.26
CA ASP A 101 -21.42 1.67 14.09
C ASP A 101 -21.79 1.20 12.68
N VAL A 102 -22.94 0.54 12.57
CA VAL A 102 -23.56 0.24 11.27
C VAL A 102 -24.32 1.48 10.80
N ILE A 103 -24.10 1.87 9.55
CA ILE A 103 -24.64 3.09 8.96
C ILE A 103 -25.33 2.73 7.65
N SER A 104 -26.52 3.27 7.41
CA SER A 104 -27.30 3.02 6.19
C SER A 104 -27.18 4.15 5.17
N LYS A 105 -26.72 5.34 5.58
CA LYS A 105 -26.56 6.54 4.73
C LYS A 105 -25.34 7.36 5.16
N VAL A 106 -24.82 8.13 4.20
CA VAL A 106 -23.73 9.10 4.39
C VAL A 106 -24.31 10.36 5.03
N GLU A 107 -24.21 10.47 6.35
CA GLU A 107 -24.70 11.63 7.10
C GLU A 107 -23.78 11.93 8.29
N LYS A 108 -23.75 13.20 8.70
CA LYS A 108 -23.06 13.58 9.94
C LYS A 108 -23.83 13.02 11.13
N ARG A 109 -23.16 12.25 11.97
CA ARG A 109 -23.76 11.62 13.15
C ARG A 109 -22.73 11.39 14.23
N GLU A 110 -23.22 11.29 15.47
CA GLU A 110 -22.38 10.86 16.59
C GLU A 110 -22.04 9.37 16.47
N CYS A 111 -20.78 9.03 16.74
CA CYS A 111 -20.36 7.65 16.82
C CYS A 111 -20.63 7.07 18.20
N LYS A 112 -21.42 6.00 18.27
CA LYS A 112 -21.77 5.29 19.51
C LYS A 112 -20.78 4.18 19.85
N LYS A 113 -20.21 3.52 18.84
CA LYS A 113 -19.24 2.42 19.02
C LYS A 113 -17.89 2.80 18.45
N ILE A 114 -17.02 3.31 19.29
CA ILE A 114 -15.62 3.60 18.93
C ILE A 114 -14.78 2.33 19.13
N TYR A 115 -14.00 1.96 18.12
CA TYR A 115 -13.04 0.86 18.19
C TYR A 115 -11.60 1.39 18.18
N THR A 116 -10.72 0.82 19.01
CA THR A 116 -9.38 1.37 19.30
C THR A 116 -8.26 0.33 19.43
N LYS A 117 -8.51 -0.93 19.02
CA LYS A 117 -7.53 -2.01 19.24
C LYS A 117 -6.54 -2.20 18.08
N ASP A 118 -6.91 -1.77 16.88
CA ASP A 118 -6.15 -2.01 15.66
C ASP A 118 -5.08 -0.93 15.44
N TYR A 119 -4.04 -1.27 14.69
CA TYR A 119 -3.01 -0.32 14.25
C TYR A 119 -3.34 0.30 12.89
N VAL A 120 -4.15 -0.39 12.09
CA VAL A 120 -4.50 0.03 10.75
C VAL A 120 -6.02 -0.03 10.57
N ARG A 121 -6.57 0.99 9.92
CA ARG A 121 -7.96 1.02 9.44
C ARG A 121 -7.97 1.40 7.96
N LEU A 122 -9.13 1.41 7.32
CA LEU A 122 -9.30 2.09 6.03
C LEU A 122 -9.71 3.56 6.25
N LEU A 123 -9.69 4.35 5.17
CA LEU A 123 -10.34 5.66 5.15
C LEU A 123 -11.81 5.53 5.52
N SER A 124 -12.32 6.44 6.33
CA SER A 124 -13.73 6.49 6.73
C SER A 124 -14.45 7.62 5.99
N ILE A 125 -15.77 7.53 5.91
CA ILE A 125 -16.65 8.58 5.39
C ILE A 125 -16.37 9.91 6.09
N GLU A 126 -16.12 9.86 7.39
CA GLU A 126 -15.81 11.04 8.22
C GLU A 126 -14.50 11.71 7.78
N ASP A 127 -13.46 10.95 7.42
CA ASP A 127 -12.21 11.52 6.90
C ASP A 127 -12.48 12.31 5.63
N ILE A 128 -13.30 11.74 4.72
CA ILE A 128 -13.67 12.36 3.46
C ILE A 128 -14.52 13.61 3.70
N VAL A 129 -15.64 13.48 4.41
CA VAL A 129 -16.58 14.60 4.66
C VAL A 129 -15.88 15.76 5.36
N ASN A 130 -14.96 15.48 6.30
CA ASN A 130 -14.22 16.53 6.99
C ASN A 130 -13.16 17.20 6.12
N SER A 131 -12.62 16.50 5.12
CA SER A 131 -11.65 17.05 4.16
C SER A 131 -12.26 17.90 3.04
N ILE A 132 -13.59 17.94 2.90
CA ILE A 132 -14.24 18.72 1.84
C ILE A 132 -14.12 20.22 2.13
N ASP A 133 -13.68 20.96 1.11
CA ASP A 133 -13.77 22.41 0.99
C ASP A 133 -14.25 22.78 -0.42
N ASN A 134 -15.28 23.64 -0.52
CA ASN A 134 -15.94 24.01 -1.78
C ASN A 134 -16.26 22.80 -2.69
N ASP A 135 -16.90 21.77 -2.13
CA ASP A 135 -17.26 20.51 -2.79
C ASP A 135 -16.09 19.69 -3.35
N LYS A 136 -14.85 20.02 -2.97
CA LYS A 136 -13.64 19.34 -3.40
C LYS A 136 -12.84 18.77 -2.23
N SER A 137 -12.15 17.67 -2.45
CA SER A 137 -11.26 17.04 -1.48
C SER A 137 -10.18 16.24 -2.20
N TYR A 138 -8.95 16.27 -1.68
CA TYR A 138 -7.83 15.43 -2.12
C TYR A 138 -8.07 13.92 -1.91
N LEU A 139 -9.05 13.57 -1.07
CA LEU A 139 -9.53 12.19 -0.90
C LEU A 139 -10.57 11.83 -1.97
N LEU A 140 -11.30 12.79 -2.53
CA LEU A 140 -12.21 12.56 -3.67
C LEU A 140 -11.45 12.70 -4.99
N ASN A 141 -10.57 11.73 -5.25
CA ASN A 141 -9.70 11.67 -6.42
C ASN A 141 -10.06 10.48 -7.34
N ASP A 142 -9.39 10.38 -8.50
CA ASP A 142 -9.70 9.41 -9.56
C ASP A 142 -9.39 7.93 -9.18
N LEU A 143 -9.05 7.66 -7.91
CA LEU A 143 -8.91 6.31 -7.40
C LEU A 143 -10.25 5.77 -6.92
N ASP A 144 -10.54 4.54 -7.31
CA ASP A 144 -11.66 3.79 -6.73
C ASP A 144 -11.16 2.95 -5.55
N TYR A 145 -11.74 3.11 -4.36
CA TYR A 145 -11.23 2.45 -3.14
C TYR A 145 -12.28 2.21 -2.05
N TRP A 146 -12.02 1.22 -1.18
CA TRP A 146 -12.86 0.83 -0.06
C TRP A 146 -12.83 1.81 1.12
N LEU A 147 -13.97 1.96 1.79
CA LEU A 147 -14.09 2.69 3.05
C LEU A 147 -14.33 1.77 4.25
N ASN A 148 -13.96 2.26 5.42
CA ASN A 148 -13.95 1.53 6.69
C ASN A 148 -15.34 1.33 7.30
N ASN A 149 -16.30 2.17 6.95
CA ASN A 149 -17.60 2.23 7.62
C ASN A 149 -18.42 0.96 7.37
N LYS A 150 -19.08 0.48 8.42
CA LYS A 150 -19.97 -0.68 8.33
C LYS A 150 -21.34 -0.28 7.81
N SER A 151 -21.91 -1.16 7.00
CA SER A 151 -23.24 -1.07 6.43
C SER A 151 -24.01 -2.37 6.65
N ASP A 152 -25.33 -2.24 6.76
CA ASP A 152 -26.29 -3.35 6.81
C ASP A 152 -26.65 -3.89 5.41
N SER A 153 -26.26 -3.16 4.37
CA SER A 153 -26.57 -3.47 2.97
C SER A 153 -25.28 -3.68 2.16
N LYS A 154 -24.84 -2.64 1.45
CA LYS A 154 -23.61 -2.63 0.66
C LYS A 154 -22.54 -1.82 1.36
N GLN A 155 -21.29 -2.24 1.20
CA GLN A 155 -20.15 -1.54 1.75
C GLN A 155 -19.92 -0.22 1.04
N PHE A 156 -19.20 0.70 1.70
CA PHE A 156 -18.95 2.01 1.15
C PHE A 156 -17.63 2.05 0.37
N VAL A 157 -17.66 2.78 -0.73
CA VAL A 157 -16.52 3.01 -1.62
C VAL A 157 -16.45 4.47 -1.99
N VAL A 158 -15.27 4.92 -2.42
CA VAL A 158 -15.15 6.08 -3.30
C VAL A 158 -15.03 5.55 -4.72
N VAL A 159 -15.90 6.04 -5.61
CA VAL A 159 -15.87 5.75 -7.05
C VAL A 159 -16.25 7.01 -7.81
N ASN A 160 -15.54 7.33 -8.89
CA ASN A 160 -15.78 8.55 -9.68
C ASN A 160 -15.86 9.81 -8.80
N ASN A 161 -14.89 9.95 -7.88
CA ASN A 161 -14.72 11.11 -6.99
C ASN A 161 -15.92 11.34 -6.05
N LYS A 162 -16.70 10.28 -5.74
CA LYS A 162 -17.88 10.35 -4.88
C LYS A 162 -17.98 9.14 -3.96
N ILE A 163 -18.57 9.34 -2.78
CA ILE A 163 -18.93 8.23 -1.89
C ILE A 163 -20.15 7.51 -2.47
N ALA A 164 -20.05 6.19 -2.61
CA ALA A 164 -21.10 5.33 -3.13
C ALA A 164 -21.16 4.00 -2.34
N SER A 165 -22.10 3.15 -2.74
CA SER A 165 -22.21 1.78 -2.27
C SER A 165 -21.60 0.81 -3.29
N GLY A 166 -20.64 0.00 -2.86
CA GLY A 166 -19.96 -1.02 -3.69
C GLY A 166 -20.48 -2.43 -3.41
N ASP A 167 -20.43 -3.29 -4.42
CA ASP A 167 -20.63 -4.74 -4.22
C ASP A 167 -19.35 -5.33 -3.61
N SER A 168 -19.48 -6.06 -2.50
CA SER A 168 -18.32 -6.60 -1.79
C SER A 168 -17.50 -7.61 -2.62
N LYS A 169 -18.06 -8.12 -3.72
CA LYS A 169 -17.38 -9.01 -4.68
C LYS A 169 -16.62 -8.27 -5.77
N ASP A 170 -16.80 -6.96 -5.91
CA ASP A 170 -16.03 -6.13 -6.83
C ASP A 170 -14.65 -5.83 -6.23
N GLY A 171 -13.65 -5.65 -7.09
CA GLY A 171 -12.31 -5.27 -6.68
C GLY A 171 -12.18 -3.75 -6.62
N TYR A 172 -11.85 -3.22 -5.44
CA TYR A 172 -11.50 -1.80 -5.27
C TYR A 172 -10.17 -1.65 -4.56
N GLY A 173 -9.58 -0.46 -4.73
CA GLY A 173 -8.34 -0.07 -4.08
C GLY A 173 -8.38 -0.18 -2.56
N VAL A 174 -7.24 -0.51 -1.99
CA VAL A 174 -7.01 -0.46 -0.55
C VAL A 174 -6.14 0.76 -0.24
N ARG A 175 -6.63 1.61 0.65
CA ARG A 175 -5.90 2.79 1.16
C ARG A 175 -5.89 2.72 2.70
N PRO A 176 -4.85 2.12 3.29
CA PRO A 176 -4.76 2.02 4.74
C PRO A 176 -4.59 3.40 5.36
N VAL A 177 -5.06 3.53 6.59
CA VAL A 177 -4.81 4.66 7.48
C VAL A 177 -4.06 4.13 8.68
N ILE A 178 -2.91 4.73 8.96
CA ILE A 178 -2.09 4.49 10.15
C ILE A 178 -2.00 5.76 10.99
N ARG A 179 -1.72 5.60 12.27
CA ARG A 179 -1.44 6.72 13.18
C ARG A 179 0.04 6.74 13.52
N LEU A 180 0.76 7.75 13.04
CA LEU A 180 2.13 8.01 13.48
C LEU A 180 2.13 8.65 14.87
N LYS A 181 3.02 8.18 15.74
CA LYS A 181 3.21 8.74 17.09
C LYS A 181 3.52 10.23 17.05
N SER A 182 3.12 10.96 18.09
CA SER A 182 3.48 12.37 18.24
C SER A 182 4.99 12.62 18.41
N SER A 183 5.75 11.57 18.77
CA SER A 183 7.21 11.63 18.92
C SER A 183 7.98 11.50 17.60
N ILE A 184 7.31 11.32 16.46
CA ILE A 184 7.99 11.28 15.16
C ILE A 184 8.60 12.63 14.84
N ILE A 185 9.76 12.61 14.17
CA ILE A 185 10.49 13.81 13.76
C ILE A 185 10.33 13.94 12.24
N ILE A 186 9.90 15.12 11.77
CA ILE A 186 9.94 15.48 10.35
C ILE A 186 11.27 16.19 10.09
N LYS A 187 12.10 15.64 9.21
CA LYS A 187 13.47 16.16 8.96
C LYS A 187 13.54 17.17 7.81
N SER A 188 12.57 17.17 6.90
CA SER A 188 12.55 18.04 5.72
C SER A 188 11.16 18.07 5.07
N GLY A 189 10.99 18.92 4.06
CA GLY A 189 9.77 19.03 3.26
C GLY A 189 8.86 20.19 3.68
N ASP A 190 8.01 20.63 2.77
CA ASP A 190 6.97 21.65 3.00
C ASP A 190 5.55 21.07 2.82
N GLY A 191 5.45 19.78 2.50
CA GLY A 191 4.18 19.09 2.33
C GLY A 191 3.63 19.15 0.91
N THR A 192 4.30 19.82 -0.03
CA THR A 192 3.95 19.74 -1.46
C THR A 192 4.28 18.35 -2.03
N LEU A 193 3.70 18.00 -3.19
CA LEU A 193 4.01 16.74 -3.88
C LEU A 193 5.51 16.62 -4.22
N ASP A 194 6.13 17.73 -4.63
CA ASP A 194 7.54 17.78 -5.00
C ASP A 194 8.48 17.73 -3.78
N LYS A 195 8.01 18.22 -2.62
CA LYS A 195 8.76 18.27 -1.36
C LYS A 195 7.90 17.78 -0.20
N PRO A 196 7.53 16.48 -0.18
CA PRO A 196 6.72 15.92 0.88
C PRO A 196 7.46 16.04 2.22
N TYR A 197 6.72 16.15 3.32
CA TYR A 197 7.30 16.04 4.65
C TYR A 197 8.00 14.68 4.78
N VAL A 198 9.27 14.63 5.17
CA VAL A 198 10.01 13.37 5.28
C VAL A 198 10.16 13.00 6.75
N VAL A 199 9.66 11.82 7.14
CA VAL A 199 9.86 11.29 8.49
C VAL A 199 11.32 10.86 8.67
N SER A 200 11.89 11.16 9.83
CA SER A 200 13.20 10.65 10.22
C SER A 200 13.05 9.20 10.68
N GLU A 201 13.66 8.29 9.93
CA GLU A 201 13.58 6.85 10.15
C GLU A 201 14.98 6.26 10.36
N ASP A 202 15.07 5.20 11.16
CA ASP A 202 16.29 4.41 11.31
C ASP A 202 16.41 3.49 10.09
N THR A 203 16.89 4.04 8.97
CA THR A 203 16.96 3.37 7.65
C THR A 203 18.19 2.48 7.47
N THR A 204 18.84 2.08 8.56
CA THR A 204 20.13 1.34 8.51
C THR A 204 19.99 -0.12 8.07
N GLY A 205 18.88 -0.52 7.46
CA GLY A 205 18.61 -1.91 7.10
C GLY A 205 17.54 -2.07 6.03
N LEU A 206 17.34 -3.31 5.62
CA LEU A 206 16.36 -3.71 4.62
C LEU A 206 14.93 -3.54 5.15
N SER A 207 14.14 -2.68 4.50
CA SER A 207 12.73 -2.43 4.83
C SER A 207 11.86 -2.42 3.58
N VAL A 208 10.57 -2.72 3.73
CA VAL A 208 9.62 -2.65 2.62
C VAL A 208 9.61 -1.24 2.01
N GLY A 209 9.52 -1.18 0.68
CA GLY A 209 9.62 0.05 -0.10
C GLY A 209 11.05 0.51 -0.41
N SER A 210 12.06 -0.04 0.28
CA SER A 210 13.45 0.23 -0.05
C SER A 210 13.86 -0.42 -1.37
N TYR A 211 14.83 0.19 -2.05
CA TYR A 211 15.37 -0.30 -3.31
C TYR A 211 16.71 -1.02 -3.08
N ILE A 212 16.92 -2.12 -3.80
CA ILE A 212 18.20 -2.85 -3.85
C ILE A 212 18.64 -2.91 -5.31
N LYS A 213 19.92 -2.65 -5.55
CA LYS A 213 20.56 -2.84 -6.85
C LYS A 213 21.35 -4.14 -6.85
N LEU A 214 21.03 -5.02 -7.79
CA LEU A 214 21.78 -6.26 -8.06
C LEU A 214 22.28 -6.18 -9.50
N ASP A 215 23.59 -6.00 -9.67
CA ASP A 215 24.20 -5.71 -10.98
C ASP A 215 23.54 -4.48 -11.66
N ASN A 216 22.88 -4.67 -12.80
CA ASN A 216 22.19 -3.60 -13.53
C ASN A 216 20.69 -3.48 -13.17
N ASP A 217 20.16 -4.43 -12.38
CA ASP A 217 18.75 -4.49 -12.07
C ASP A 217 18.43 -3.74 -10.77
N LEU A 218 17.39 -2.91 -10.85
CA LEU A 218 16.83 -2.21 -9.71
C LEU A 218 15.60 -2.96 -9.20
N TRP A 219 15.64 -3.33 -7.93
CA TRP A 219 14.60 -4.10 -7.24
C TRP A 219 13.97 -3.26 -6.14
N VAL A 220 12.69 -3.46 -5.87
CA VAL A 220 11.99 -2.91 -4.69
C VAL A 220 11.66 -4.03 -3.72
N ILE A 221 11.95 -3.85 -2.44
CA ILE A 221 11.59 -4.78 -1.38
C ILE A 221 10.10 -4.66 -1.12
N TYR A 222 9.36 -5.76 -1.27
CA TYR A 222 7.93 -5.78 -0.96
C TYR A 222 7.58 -6.62 0.27
N GLU A 223 8.51 -7.47 0.73
CA GLU A 223 8.37 -8.30 1.93
C GLU A 223 9.73 -8.47 2.63
N VAL A 224 9.73 -8.34 3.95
CA VAL A 224 10.90 -8.65 4.80
C VAL A 224 10.52 -9.81 5.71
N GLY A 225 11.09 -10.98 5.43
CA GLY A 225 10.96 -12.17 6.25
C GLY A 225 12.02 -12.24 7.34
N LYS A 226 11.97 -13.32 8.13
CA LYS A 226 12.92 -13.56 9.21
C LYS A 226 14.35 -13.72 8.72
N ASP A 227 14.54 -14.50 7.64
CA ASP A 227 15.86 -14.89 7.11
C ASP A 227 16.06 -14.47 5.64
N ASN A 228 15.05 -13.84 5.02
CA ASN A 228 15.05 -13.42 3.62
C ASN A 228 14.32 -12.10 3.41
N VAL A 229 14.52 -11.52 2.22
CA VAL A 229 13.69 -10.44 1.68
C VAL A 229 13.17 -10.86 0.31
N LYS A 230 11.93 -10.49 0.01
CA LYS A 230 11.36 -10.66 -1.33
C LYS A 230 11.38 -9.34 -2.08
N LEU A 231 11.79 -9.43 -3.34
CA LEU A 231 12.10 -8.32 -4.22
C LEU A 231 11.21 -8.39 -5.46
N ALA A 232 10.73 -7.25 -5.93
CA ALA A 232 10.04 -7.12 -7.21
C ALA A 232 10.86 -6.23 -8.15
N LEU A 233 10.96 -6.62 -9.42
CA LEU A 233 11.76 -5.86 -10.39
C LEU A 233 11.10 -4.50 -10.66
N ALA A 234 11.79 -3.40 -10.31
CA ALA A 234 11.17 -2.09 -10.18
C ALA A 234 10.58 -1.55 -11.49
N ASN A 235 11.14 -1.94 -12.64
CA ASN A 235 10.65 -1.53 -13.96
C ASN A 235 9.96 -2.67 -14.73
N GLY A 236 9.88 -3.87 -14.16
CA GLY A 236 9.51 -5.08 -14.89
C GLY A 236 10.50 -5.46 -16.00
N LEU A 237 10.20 -6.55 -16.69
CA LEU A 237 11.00 -7.00 -17.84
C LEU A 237 10.84 -6.06 -19.03
N SER A 238 11.88 -5.96 -19.85
CA SER A 238 11.77 -5.35 -21.18
C SER A 238 10.91 -6.21 -22.08
N GLY A 239 9.87 -5.61 -22.66
CA GLY A 239 8.94 -6.29 -23.57
C GLY A 239 7.76 -6.95 -22.87
N ALA A 240 6.84 -7.47 -23.68
CA ALA A 240 5.60 -8.07 -23.20
C ALA A 240 5.58 -9.57 -23.51
N LYS A 241 5.00 -10.36 -22.61
CA LYS A 241 4.87 -11.82 -22.73
C LYS A 241 3.45 -12.25 -22.38
N ALA A 242 3.03 -13.37 -22.96
CA ALA A 242 1.83 -14.07 -22.51
C ALA A 242 2.10 -14.73 -21.17
N PHE A 243 1.06 -14.88 -20.35
CA PHE A 243 1.11 -15.69 -19.14
C PHE A 243 1.20 -17.19 -19.49
N GLY A 244 0.52 -17.60 -20.56
CA GLY A 244 0.54 -18.95 -21.10
C GLY A 244 -0.80 -19.38 -21.69
N ASN A 245 -0.95 -20.67 -22.04
CA ASN A 245 -2.25 -21.19 -22.52
C ASN A 245 -3.25 -21.45 -21.38
N SER A 246 -2.84 -21.27 -20.13
CA SER A 246 -3.69 -21.31 -18.94
C SER A 246 -3.19 -20.32 -17.90
N SER A 247 -3.97 -20.11 -16.83
CA SER A 247 -3.59 -19.28 -15.68
C SER A 247 -2.70 -20.00 -14.66
N GLU A 248 -2.29 -21.24 -14.96
CA GLU A 248 -1.44 -22.03 -14.06
C GLU A 248 0.01 -21.55 -14.12
N TYR A 249 0.56 -21.18 -12.96
CA TYR A 249 1.98 -20.90 -12.79
C TYR A 249 2.73 -22.23 -12.60
N ASN A 250 3.23 -22.83 -13.69
CA ASN A 250 3.81 -24.17 -13.67
C ASN A 250 5.19 -24.19 -14.34
N ILE A 251 6.23 -24.52 -13.57
CA ILE A 251 7.62 -24.49 -14.03
C ILE A 251 7.96 -25.59 -15.04
N ASP A 252 7.17 -26.68 -15.08
CA ASP A 252 7.41 -27.85 -15.94
C ASP A 252 6.69 -27.74 -17.30
N LYS A 253 5.94 -26.66 -17.53
CA LYS A 253 5.18 -26.43 -18.77
C LYS A 253 5.81 -25.33 -19.61
N ASP A 254 6.38 -25.69 -20.76
CA ASP A 254 7.07 -24.78 -21.67
C ASP A 254 6.24 -23.56 -22.10
N ASP A 255 4.91 -23.69 -22.12
CA ASP A 255 3.98 -22.61 -22.48
C ASP A 255 3.60 -21.70 -21.30
N SER A 256 4.03 -22.02 -20.07
CA SER A 256 3.78 -21.21 -18.88
C SER A 256 4.85 -20.13 -18.70
N ILE A 257 4.44 -18.95 -18.25
CA ILE A 257 5.35 -17.88 -17.85
C ILE A 257 6.32 -18.32 -16.75
N ALA A 258 5.90 -19.25 -15.89
CA ALA A 258 6.73 -19.80 -14.82
C ALA A 258 7.97 -20.53 -15.36
N HIS A 259 7.80 -21.29 -16.46
CA HIS A 259 8.91 -21.98 -17.12
C HIS A 259 9.91 -20.99 -17.70
N TYR A 260 9.45 -19.97 -18.43
CA TYR A 260 10.33 -18.90 -18.93
C TYR A 260 11.09 -18.19 -17.79
N LEU A 261 10.39 -17.83 -16.71
CA LEU A 261 10.98 -17.11 -15.58
C LEU A 261 12.04 -17.94 -14.84
N ASN A 262 11.82 -19.25 -14.69
CA ASN A 262 12.69 -20.15 -13.95
C ASN A 262 13.70 -20.92 -14.82
N ASN A 263 13.74 -20.66 -16.13
CA ASN A 263 14.76 -21.19 -17.04
C ASN A 263 15.50 -20.02 -17.70
N ASP A 264 14.98 -19.49 -18.81
CA ASP A 264 15.67 -18.49 -19.64
C ASP A 264 16.03 -17.23 -18.84
N TYR A 265 15.06 -16.65 -18.14
CA TYR A 265 15.27 -15.41 -17.39
C TYR A 265 16.23 -15.63 -16.22
N LEU A 266 15.98 -16.65 -15.38
CA LEU A 266 16.86 -17.01 -14.28
C LEU A 266 18.30 -17.23 -14.75
N ASN A 267 18.51 -17.92 -15.87
CA ASN A 267 19.84 -18.18 -16.41
C ASN A 267 20.52 -16.94 -17.01
N SER A 268 19.76 -15.89 -17.34
CA SER A 268 20.33 -14.61 -17.77
C SER A 268 20.83 -13.73 -16.61
N LEU A 269 20.45 -14.02 -15.37
CA LEU A 269 20.87 -13.23 -14.21
C LEU A 269 22.32 -13.58 -13.80
N SER A 270 23.19 -12.58 -13.79
CA SER A 270 24.58 -12.70 -13.34
C SER A 270 24.68 -13.08 -11.85
N TYR A 271 23.66 -12.74 -11.07
CA TYR A 271 23.56 -12.97 -9.62
C TYR A 271 22.63 -14.13 -9.25
N LYS A 272 22.30 -15.04 -10.18
CA LYS A 272 21.35 -16.15 -9.93
C LYS A 272 21.71 -17.05 -8.74
N ASP A 273 22.99 -17.15 -8.39
CA ASP A 273 23.45 -17.95 -7.26
C ASP A 273 23.11 -17.33 -5.89
N MET A 274 22.74 -16.04 -5.86
CA MET A 274 22.23 -15.37 -4.66
C MET A 274 20.76 -15.69 -4.39
N LEU A 275 20.02 -16.15 -5.40
CA LEU A 275 18.58 -16.40 -5.32
C LEU A 275 18.31 -17.71 -4.58
N ILE A 276 17.43 -17.63 -3.60
CA ILE A 276 16.95 -18.80 -2.84
C ILE A 276 15.60 -19.26 -3.37
N ASP A 277 15.32 -20.55 -3.23
CA ASP A 277 13.97 -21.05 -3.50
C ASP A 277 12.98 -20.41 -2.52
N SER A 278 11.80 -20.07 -3.03
CA SER A 278 10.75 -19.41 -2.25
C SER A 278 9.39 -19.93 -2.64
N GLU A 279 8.47 -19.81 -1.70
CA GLU A 279 7.07 -20.15 -1.88
C GLU A 279 6.33 -18.96 -2.51
N TRP A 280 5.66 -19.23 -3.62
CA TRP A 280 4.84 -18.29 -4.36
C TRP A 280 3.38 -18.72 -4.32
N GLU A 281 2.50 -17.85 -3.86
CA GLU A 281 1.08 -18.15 -3.66
C GLU A 281 0.29 -17.98 -4.96
N THR A 282 -0.14 -19.10 -5.53
CA THR A 282 -0.73 -19.20 -6.88
C THR A 282 -2.20 -19.60 -6.85
N GLY A 283 -2.82 -19.62 -5.67
CA GLY A 283 -4.22 -19.97 -5.51
C GLY A 283 -5.16 -18.99 -6.22
N LYS A 284 -6.26 -19.50 -6.75
CA LYS A 284 -7.32 -18.69 -7.36
C LYS A 284 -7.94 -17.75 -6.31
N TYR A 285 -7.97 -16.46 -6.61
CA TYR A 285 -8.61 -15.48 -5.73
C TYR A 285 -10.12 -15.38 -5.99
N THR A 286 -10.92 -15.83 -5.02
CA THR A 286 -12.38 -15.80 -5.09
C THR A 286 -12.96 -14.67 -4.25
N ASP A 287 -12.98 -14.81 -2.92
CA ASP A 287 -13.69 -13.87 -2.02
C ASP A 287 -12.80 -13.37 -0.86
N SER A 288 -11.69 -14.05 -0.55
CA SER A 288 -10.77 -13.67 0.52
C SER A 288 -9.32 -13.65 0.06
N TYR A 289 -8.53 -12.67 0.51
CA TYR A 289 -7.12 -12.55 0.11
C TYR A 289 -6.34 -13.83 0.44
N SER A 290 -6.72 -14.53 1.51
CA SER A 290 -6.14 -15.81 1.93
C SER A 290 -6.38 -16.98 0.96
N ASN A 291 -7.24 -16.80 -0.05
CA ASN A 291 -7.49 -17.85 -1.04
C ASN A 291 -6.26 -18.13 -1.92
N VAL A 292 -5.38 -17.15 -2.09
CA VAL A 292 -4.15 -17.34 -2.87
C VAL A 292 -3.20 -18.33 -2.19
N ASP A 293 -3.27 -18.46 -0.87
CA ASP A 293 -2.42 -19.34 -0.08
C ASP A 293 -2.79 -20.84 -0.22
N LYS A 294 -3.90 -21.16 -0.90
CA LYS A 294 -4.38 -22.55 -1.09
C LYS A 294 -3.51 -23.37 -2.04
N ASN A 295 -2.82 -22.71 -2.96
CA ASN A 295 -1.85 -23.34 -3.85
C ASN A 295 -0.53 -22.58 -3.73
N ILE A 296 0.56 -23.34 -3.64
CA ILE A 296 1.90 -22.81 -3.48
C ILE A 296 2.80 -23.49 -4.50
N VAL A 297 3.65 -22.71 -5.16
CA VAL A 297 4.71 -23.21 -6.03
C VAL A 297 6.04 -22.77 -5.45
N THR A 298 6.97 -23.71 -5.29
CA THR A 298 8.34 -23.41 -4.86
C THR A 298 9.22 -23.21 -6.08
N ALA A 299 9.80 -22.03 -6.23
CA ALA A 299 10.71 -21.71 -7.33
C ALA A 299 11.65 -20.54 -6.96
N LYS A 300 12.67 -20.25 -7.77
CA LYS A 300 13.59 -19.12 -7.53
C LYS A 300 13.00 -17.78 -7.97
N VAL A 301 12.24 -17.79 -9.05
CA VAL A 301 11.59 -16.61 -9.61
C VAL A 301 10.09 -16.80 -9.54
N GLY A 302 9.39 -15.79 -9.03
CA GLY A 302 7.94 -15.72 -8.93
C GLY A 302 7.38 -14.49 -9.63
N MET A 303 6.14 -14.13 -9.26
CA MET A 303 5.49 -12.87 -9.63
C MET A 303 4.64 -12.39 -8.44
N LEU A 304 4.32 -11.09 -8.41
CA LEU A 304 3.42 -10.52 -7.40
C LEU A 304 2.02 -11.14 -7.50
N SER A 305 1.37 -11.32 -6.37
CA SER A 305 -0.02 -11.76 -6.23
C SER A 305 -0.93 -10.58 -5.85
N VAL A 306 -2.26 -10.80 -5.82
CA VAL A 306 -3.23 -9.77 -5.39
C VAL A 306 -3.06 -9.33 -3.94
N LYS A 307 -2.44 -10.15 -3.08
CA LYS A 307 -2.21 -9.82 -1.66
C LYS A 307 -0.97 -8.95 -1.47
N ASP A 308 -0.08 -8.90 -2.45
CA ASP A 308 1.18 -8.19 -2.34
C ASP A 308 1.00 -6.69 -2.57
N LEU A 309 1.91 -5.89 -2.01
CA LEU A 309 1.88 -4.45 -2.18
C LEU A 309 2.30 -4.07 -3.60
N LYS A 310 1.49 -3.26 -4.25
CA LYS A 310 1.74 -2.61 -5.54
C LYS A 310 2.73 -1.46 -5.35
N LEU A 311 4.00 -1.81 -5.14
CA LEU A 311 5.11 -0.85 -5.04
C LEU A 311 5.78 -0.57 -6.39
N VAL A 312 5.49 -1.40 -7.40
CA VAL A 312 6.02 -1.25 -8.75
C VAL A 312 5.10 -0.33 -9.57
N ASP A 313 5.64 0.81 -9.99
CA ASP A 313 4.95 1.75 -10.87
C ASP A 313 5.20 1.39 -12.34
N ASN A 314 4.30 0.59 -12.91
CA ASN A 314 4.28 0.30 -14.34
C ASN A 314 2.96 0.80 -14.96
N LYS A 315 3.06 1.90 -15.72
CA LYS A 315 1.92 2.56 -16.36
C LYS A 315 1.18 1.70 -17.39
N LEU A 316 1.84 0.73 -18.01
CA LEU A 316 1.22 -0.19 -18.97
C LEU A 316 0.47 -1.35 -18.28
N GLY A 317 0.71 -1.51 -16.98
CA GLY A 317 0.21 -2.61 -16.20
C GLY A 317 0.99 -3.91 -16.39
N TYR A 318 0.79 -4.84 -15.46
CA TYR A 318 1.49 -6.12 -15.43
C TYR A 318 0.63 -7.25 -14.87
N TYR A 319 0.92 -8.47 -15.31
CA TYR A 319 0.28 -9.67 -14.79
C TYR A 319 0.63 -9.91 -13.32
N LEU A 320 -0.35 -10.40 -12.58
CA LEU A 320 -0.14 -11.02 -11.28
C LEU A 320 -0.11 -12.53 -11.45
N ILE A 321 0.55 -13.21 -10.50
CA ILE A 321 0.61 -14.67 -10.44
C ILE A 321 -0.77 -15.31 -10.18
N THR A 322 -1.71 -14.51 -9.67
CA THR A 322 -2.99 -14.96 -9.15
C THR A 322 -4.01 -15.27 -10.27
N PRO A 323 -4.53 -16.51 -10.35
CA PRO A 323 -5.63 -16.84 -11.25
C PRO A 323 -6.95 -16.17 -10.86
N SER A 324 -7.70 -15.71 -11.87
CA SER A 324 -9.13 -15.38 -11.75
C SER A 324 -9.98 -16.51 -12.30
N ASP A 325 -9.58 -17.11 -13.42
CA ASP A 325 -10.19 -18.30 -14.00
C ASP A 325 -9.18 -19.13 -14.77
N LYS A 326 -9.60 -20.20 -15.46
CA LYS A 326 -8.71 -21.13 -16.18
C LYS A 326 -7.79 -20.46 -17.21
N GLU A 327 -8.26 -19.40 -17.87
CA GLU A 327 -7.54 -18.67 -18.92
C GLU A 327 -7.43 -17.16 -18.61
N GLU A 328 -7.63 -16.79 -17.34
CA GLU A 328 -7.60 -15.41 -16.89
C GLU A 328 -6.80 -15.29 -15.59
N VAL A 329 -5.92 -14.31 -15.55
CA VAL A 329 -5.13 -13.95 -14.37
C VAL A 329 -5.44 -12.51 -13.98
N TYR A 330 -5.26 -12.20 -12.70
CA TYR A 330 -5.35 -10.83 -12.24
C TYR A 330 -4.24 -9.98 -12.85
N PHE A 331 -4.55 -8.71 -13.05
CA PHE A 331 -3.73 -7.78 -13.79
C PHE A 331 -3.86 -6.41 -13.15
N TYR A 332 -2.74 -5.75 -12.86
CA TYR A 332 -2.77 -4.36 -12.40
C TYR A 332 -2.66 -3.42 -13.58
N ASN A 333 -3.72 -2.67 -13.86
CA ASN A 333 -3.79 -1.52 -14.76
C ASN A 333 -4.84 -0.53 -14.23
N THR A 334 -4.96 0.65 -14.81
CA THR A 334 -5.87 1.72 -14.40
C THR A 334 -7.36 1.36 -14.57
N ASN A 335 -7.72 0.43 -15.49
CA ASN A 335 -9.13 0.25 -15.92
C ASN A 335 -9.65 -1.19 -15.90
N SER A 336 -8.80 -2.22 -15.72
CA SER A 336 -9.21 -3.63 -15.78
C SER A 336 -8.38 -4.48 -14.84
N TYR A 337 -9.05 -5.39 -14.13
CA TYR A 337 -8.50 -6.17 -13.01
C TYR A 337 -8.08 -7.59 -13.38
N VAL A 338 -8.51 -8.04 -14.56
CA VAL A 338 -8.25 -9.39 -15.08
C VAL A 338 -7.87 -9.29 -16.54
N SER A 339 -6.98 -10.17 -16.98
CA SER A 339 -6.56 -10.25 -18.36
C SER A 339 -6.45 -11.70 -18.78
N LYS A 340 -6.83 -11.97 -20.04
CA LYS A 340 -6.63 -13.28 -20.66
C LYS A 340 -5.15 -13.63 -20.64
N THR A 341 -4.83 -14.90 -20.45
CA THR A 341 -3.45 -15.39 -20.29
C THR A 341 -2.65 -15.35 -21.59
N ASN A 342 -3.33 -15.34 -22.74
CA ASN A 342 -2.69 -15.28 -24.06
C ASN A 342 -2.38 -13.87 -24.56
N TYR A 343 -2.75 -12.83 -23.82
CA TYR A 343 -2.42 -11.45 -24.18
C TYR A 343 -0.97 -11.13 -23.83
N LEU A 344 -0.33 -10.28 -24.64
CA LEU A 344 1.00 -9.78 -24.29
C LEU A 344 0.86 -8.65 -23.26
N ARG A 345 1.45 -8.85 -22.08
CA ARG A 345 1.52 -7.86 -21.00
C ARG A 345 2.93 -7.77 -20.43
N SER A 346 3.21 -6.68 -19.73
CA SER A 346 4.44 -6.55 -18.96
C SER A 346 4.48 -7.61 -17.85
N ILE A 347 5.68 -8.06 -17.51
CA ILE A 347 5.93 -9.01 -16.43
C ILE A 347 6.77 -8.31 -15.37
N VAL A 348 6.39 -8.49 -14.11
CA VAL A 348 7.18 -8.08 -12.95
C VAL A 348 7.62 -9.35 -12.22
N PRO A 349 8.84 -9.85 -12.49
CA PRO A 349 9.41 -10.96 -11.76
C PRO A 349 9.60 -10.57 -10.30
N THR A 350 9.45 -11.56 -9.42
CA THR A 350 9.85 -11.47 -8.03
C THR A 350 10.94 -12.49 -7.74
N ILE A 351 11.84 -12.16 -6.81
CA ILE A 351 12.91 -13.05 -6.36
C ILE A 351 13.05 -12.94 -4.84
N SER A 352 13.76 -13.90 -4.24
CA SER A 352 14.14 -13.82 -2.83
C SER A 352 15.64 -13.95 -2.68
N ILE A 353 16.20 -13.17 -1.76
CA ILE A 353 17.59 -13.26 -1.32
C ILE A 353 17.64 -13.33 0.21
N LYS A 354 18.75 -13.82 0.77
CA LYS A 354 18.97 -13.77 2.23
C LYS A 354 18.99 -12.32 2.72
N ASN A 355 18.59 -12.08 3.96
CA ASN A 355 18.54 -10.73 4.56
C ASN A 355 19.76 -10.38 5.43
N ASN A 356 20.78 -11.24 5.44
CA ASN A 356 21.98 -11.09 6.28
C ASN A 356 23.15 -10.40 5.56
N TYR A 357 22.94 -9.91 4.34
CA TYR A 357 23.96 -9.18 3.61
C TYR A 357 24.22 -7.81 4.25
N LYS A 358 25.49 -7.39 4.20
CA LYS A 358 25.82 -5.99 4.46
C LYS A 358 25.40 -5.16 3.25
N VAL A 359 24.76 -4.03 3.52
CA VAL A 359 24.29 -3.11 2.48
C VAL A 359 24.92 -1.74 2.67
N ASN A 360 25.31 -1.14 1.55
CA ASN A 360 25.67 0.26 1.45
C ASN A 360 24.55 1.04 0.75
N GLY A 361 24.47 2.34 0.95
CA GLY A 361 23.42 3.18 0.36
C GLY A 361 22.29 3.50 1.34
N MET A 362 21.27 4.23 0.86
CA MET A 362 20.15 4.69 1.68
C MET A 362 18.84 3.93 1.43
N GLY A 363 18.83 3.01 0.47
CA GLY A 363 17.64 2.26 0.09
C GLY A 363 16.59 3.09 -0.65
N THR A 364 16.92 4.30 -1.11
CA THR A 364 16.01 5.12 -1.93
C THR A 364 16.17 4.76 -3.40
N LYS A 365 15.22 5.16 -4.26
CA LYS A 365 15.32 4.88 -5.69
C LYS A 365 16.60 5.46 -6.34
N ASP A 366 17.00 6.66 -5.92
CA ASP A 366 18.17 7.36 -6.44
C ASP A 366 19.49 6.94 -5.75
N ASN A 367 19.39 6.34 -4.56
CA ASN A 367 20.52 5.79 -3.81
C ASN A 367 20.12 4.42 -3.21
N PRO A 368 19.97 3.39 -4.07
CA PRO A 368 19.52 2.07 -3.65
C PRO A 368 20.57 1.40 -2.78
N PHE A 369 20.15 0.36 -2.05
CA PHE A 369 21.08 -0.52 -1.38
C PHE A 369 21.91 -1.30 -2.39
N GLU A 370 23.22 -1.33 -2.21
CA GLU A 370 24.12 -2.22 -2.95
C GLU A 370 24.55 -3.35 -2.01
N VAL A 371 24.45 -4.58 -2.49
CA VAL A 371 24.83 -5.79 -1.74
C VAL A 371 26.31 -6.07 -2.00
N GLU A 372 27.12 -6.08 -0.93
CA GLU A 372 28.49 -6.59 -1.00
C GLU A 372 28.44 -8.12 -1.11
N VAL A 373 29.01 -8.66 -2.20
CA VAL A 373 29.09 -10.10 -2.49
C VAL A 373 30.35 -10.70 -1.87
#